data_AF-T0S582-F1
#
_entry.id   AF-T0S582-F1
#
_cell.length_a   1.000
_cell.length_b   1.000
_cell.length_c   1.000
_cell.angle_alpha   90.00
_cell.angle_beta   90.00
_cell.angle_gamma   90.00
#
_symmetry.space_group_name_H-M   'P 1'
#
loop_
_entity.id
_entity.type
_entity.pdbx_description
1 polymer ?
#
loop_
_entity_poly.entity_id
_entity_poly.type
_entity_poly.pdbx_seq_one_letter_code
_entity_poly.pdbx_strand_id
1 'polypeptide(L)'
;MAALPSSLKSLKLSNVMTANFPQLPELQRLRLRTVHLSKNALAGLNDMLTSSKRLVRLDLPSSMLSAAQLEAILYVLPRWLGRQERQCFVGLGMNESCEPFIAAAMTKTHKTQPVECLLGGVGPTLDFVDTQRRLVIALGTTSRMKVKFVTMPRPNDETNLQAYATAHQMQYSVGYYRSPLNSPWMAIASAHCTYIPKITR
;
A
#
# COMPACT_ATOMS: atom_id res chain seq x y z
N MET A 1 13.03 17.30 21.05
CA MET A 1 12.47 15.94 21.24
C MET A 1 13.52 15.12 21.97
N ALA A 2 13.14 14.44 23.06
CA ALA A 2 14.01 13.45 23.68
C ALA A 2 14.41 12.38 22.67
N ALA A 3 15.64 11.87 22.75
CA ALA A 3 16.11 10.82 21.87
C ALA A 3 15.22 9.57 22.05
N LEU A 4 14.68 9.04 20.95
CA LEU A 4 13.95 7.79 20.98
C LEU A 4 14.94 6.62 21.06
N PRO A 5 14.64 5.55 21.81
CA PRO A 5 15.53 4.40 21.90
C PRO A 5 15.63 3.69 20.54
N SER A 6 16.84 3.26 20.17
CA SER A 6 17.11 2.55 18.92
C SER A 6 16.42 1.18 18.84
N SER A 7 16.05 0.60 19.98
CA SER A 7 15.31 -0.66 20.12
C SER A 7 13.79 -0.54 19.97
N LEU A 8 13.28 0.67 19.68
CA LEU A 8 11.85 0.93 19.57
C LEU A 8 11.23 0.15 18.39
N LYS A 9 10.34 -0.80 18.70
CA LYS A 9 9.66 -1.64 17.70
C LYS A 9 8.36 -1.02 17.16
N SER A 10 7.74 -0.11 17.91
CA SER A 10 6.46 0.49 17.56
C SER A 10 6.46 1.97 17.89
N LEU A 11 6.12 2.81 16.91
CA LEU A 11 5.98 4.24 17.06
C LEU A 11 4.59 4.67 16.59
N LYS A 12 3.87 5.36 17.48
CA LYS A 12 2.59 5.99 17.18
C LYS A 12 2.70 7.47 17.48
N LEU A 13 2.48 8.30 16.46
CA LEU A 13 2.41 9.75 16.60
C LEU A 13 1.01 10.22 16.21
N SER A 14 0.44 11.13 17.02
CA SER A 14 -0.90 11.66 16.80
C SER A 14 -0.94 13.15 17.12
N ASN A 15 -1.52 13.97 16.24
CA ASN A 15 -1.70 15.42 16.45
C ASN A 15 -0.38 16.15 16.78
N VAL A 16 0.69 15.85 16.04
CA VAL A 16 2.01 16.46 16.25
C VAL A 16 2.61 16.97 14.95
N MET A 17 3.47 17.98 15.07
CA MET A 17 4.36 18.40 13.99
C MET A 17 5.73 17.78 14.19
N THR A 18 6.23 17.08 13.17
CA THR A 18 7.53 16.41 13.20
C THR A 18 8.49 17.16 12.28
N ALA A 19 9.50 17.80 12.88
CA ALA A 19 10.52 18.54 12.14
C ALA A 19 11.60 17.63 11.55
N ASN A 20 11.92 16.51 12.20
CA ASN A 20 12.86 15.50 11.74
C ASN A 20 12.35 14.11 12.14
N PHE A 21 12.58 13.10 11.30
CA PHE A 21 12.20 11.73 11.60
C PHE A 21 13.44 10.95 12.07
N PRO A 22 13.47 10.42 13.30
CA PRO A 22 14.66 9.75 13.83
C PRO A 22 14.90 8.42 13.13
N GLN A 23 16.18 8.00 13.08
CA GLN A 23 16.56 6.69 12.58
C GLN A 23 16.15 5.61 13.57
N LEU A 24 15.25 4.71 13.17
CA LEU A 24 14.68 3.67 14.02
C LEU A 24 14.86 2.29 13.34
N PRO A 25 16.06 1.70 13.40
CA PRO A 25 16.40 0.49 12.63
C PRO A 25 15.58 -0.73 13.04
N GLU A 26 15.12 -0.76 14.29
CA GLU A 26 14.31 -1.84 14.88
C GLU A 26 12.80 -1.65 14.70
N LEU A 27 12.38 -0.57 14.05
CA LEU A 27 10.96 -0.23 13.92
C LEU A 27 10.23 -1.24 13.03
N GLN A 28 9.17 -1.82 13.60
CA GLN A 28 8.30 -2.78 12.92
C GLN A 28 6.94 -2.19 12.58
N ARG A 29 6.47 -1.22 13.38
CA ARG A 29 5.15 -0.62 13.25
C ARG A 29 5.25 0.89 13.36
N LEU A 30 4.84 1.60 12.32
CA LEU A 30 4.71 3.04 12.30
C LEU A 30 3.25 3.42 12.09
N ARG A 31 2.71 4.26 12.98
CA ARG A 31 1.39 4.86 12.85
C ARG A 31 1.47 6.37 12.98
N LEU A 32 1.09 7.10 11.94
CA LEU A 32 1.03 8.56 11.92
C LEU A 32 -0.41 9.00 11.68
N ARG A 33 -1.04 9.61 12.67
CA ARG A 33 -2.42 10.12 12.57
C ARG A 33 -2.41 11.63 12.75
N THR A 34 -2.94 12.40 11.81
CA THR A 34 -2.99 13.86 11.92
C THR A 34 -1.62 14.45 12.25
N VAL A 35 -0.58 13.95 11.57
CA VAL A 35 0.81 14.39 11.74
C VAL A 35 1.18 15.31 10.58
N HIS A 36 1.79 16.45 10.91
CA HIS A 36 2.42 17.33 9.92
C HIS A 36 3.90 16.99 9.82
N LEU A 37 4.34 16.57 8.63
CA LEU A 37 5.75 16.29 8.38
C LEU A 37 6.39 17.50 7.69
N SER A 38 7.52 17.97 8.22
CA SER A 38 8.39 18.87 7.46
C SER A 38 9.00 18.13 6.25
N LYS A 39 9.67 18.86 5.35
CA LYS A 39 10.46 18.25 4.26
C LYS A 39 11.53 17.30 4.79
N ASN A 40 12.23 17.66 5.87
CA ASN A 40 13.28 16.83 6.46
C ASN A 40 12.71 15.57 7.13
N ALA A 41 11.56 15.69 7.81
CA ALA A 41 10.89 14.54 8.39
C ALA A 41 10.38 13.57 7.31
N LEU A 42 9.86 14.08 6.20
CA LEU A 42 9.47 13.27 5.06
C LEU A 42 10.67 12.54 4.42
N ALA A 43 11.79 13.24 4.23
CA ALA A 43 13.02 12.63 3.73
C ALA A 43 13.49 11.48 4.65
N GLY A 44 13.56 11.72 5.96
CA GLY A 44 13.91 10.68 6.93
C GLY A 44 12.93 9.50 6.96
N LEU A 45 11.63 9.75 6.77
CA LEU A 45 10.63 8.68 6.60
C LEU A 45 10.90 7.86 5.33
N ASN A 46 11.17 8.51 4.20
CA ASN A 46 11.47 7.82 2.94
C ASN A 46 12.78 7.02 3.03
N ASP A 47 13.81 7.55 3.68
CA ASP A 47 15.06 6.83 3.94
C ASP A 47 14.82 5.59 4.81
N MET A 48 13.98 5.71 5.84
CA MET A 48 13.58 4.57 6.66
C MET A 48 12.80 3.52 5.83
N LEU A 49 11.85 3.94 4.99
CA LEU A 49 11.07 3.02 4.14
C LEU A 49 11.98 2.29 3.14
N THR A 50 12.90 3.02 2.52
CA THR A 50 13.81 2.44 1.53
C THR A 50 14.83 1.51 2.14
N SER A 51 15.28 1.75 3.39
CA SER A 51 16.32 0.96 4.07
C SER A 51 15.76 -0.20 4.91
N SER A 52 14.57 -0.05 5.50
CA SER A 52 14.03 -0.99 6.49
C SER A 52 13.56 -2.32 5.89
N LYS A 53 14.07 -3.42 6.47
CA LYS A 53 13.57 -4.79 6.25
C LYS A 53 12.69 -5.29 7.40
N ARG A 54 12.50 -4.47 8.44
CA ARG A 54 11.78 -4.85 9.67
C ARG A 54 10.40 -4.20 9.76
N LEU A 55 10.19 -3.08 9.07
CA LEU A 55 8.92 -2.38 9.06
C LEU A 55 7.88 -3.22 8.29
N VAL A 56 6.90 -3.76 9.03
CA VAL A 56 5.81 -4.57 8.47
C VAL A 56 4.47 -3.84 8.48
N ARG A 57 4.36 -2.72 9.21
CA ARG A 57 3.14 -1.90 9.28
C ARG A 57 3.47 -0.43 9.10
N LEU A 58 2.94 0.15 8.03
CA LEU A 58 2.91 1.59 7.79
C LEU A 58 1.44 2.03 7.80
N ASP A 59 1.06 2.88 8.75
CA ASP A 59 -0.34 3.25 8.96
C ASP A 59 -0.44 4.79 9.01
N LEU A 60 -0.81 5.39 7.88
CA LEU A 60 -0.94 6.83 7.66
C LEU A 60 -2.40 7.32 7.46
N PRO A 61 -3.45 6.68 8.03
CA PRO A 61 -4.82 7.09 7.82
C PRO A 61 -5.03 8.45 8.50
N SER A 62 -5.64 9.38 7.77
CA SER A 62 -5.85 10.75 8.25
C SER A 62 -4.56 11.50 8.58
N SER A 63 -3.43 11.10 7.97
CA SER A 63 -2.25 11.96 7.98
C SER A 63 -2.55 13.23 7.17
N MET A 64 -2.09 14.38 7.66
CA MET A 64 -2.28 15.67 6.98
C MET A 64 -1.16 15.88 5.95
N LEU A 65 -0.92 14.84 5.13
CA LEU A 65 0.06 14.88 4.06
C LEU A 65 -0.51 15.66 2.89
N SER A 66 0.29 16.55 2.31
CA SER A 66 -0.06 17.12 1.01
C SER A 66 0.06 16.06 -0.09
N ALA A 67 -0.56 16.30 -1.24
CA ALA A 67 -0.50 15.38 -2.39
C ALA A 67 0.96 15.04 -2.77
N ALA A 68 1.86 16.03 -2.80
CA ALA A 68 3.28 15.82 -3.09
C ALA A 68 4.00 14.96 -2.04
N GLN A 69 3.64 15.09 -0.75
CA GLN A 69 4.23 14.26 0.30
C GLN A 69 3.75 12.80 0.20
N LEU A 70 2.46 12.61 -0.08
CA LEU A 70 1.90 11.28 -0.28
C LEU A 70 2.48 10.63 -1.55
N GLU A 71 2.61 11.38 -2.65
CA GLU A 71 3.28 10.92 -3.87
C GLU A 71 4.71 10.45 -3.60
N ALA A 72 5.51 11.22 -2.85
CA ALA A 72 6.86 10.84 -2.47
C ALA A 72 6.91 9.52 -1.66
N ILE A 73 5.93 9.28 -0.78
CA ILE A 73 5.81 8.01 -0.04
C ILE A 73 5.39 6.88 -0.97
N LEU A 74 4.40 7.12 -1.85
CA LEU A 74 3.91 6.14 -2.83
C LEU A 74 4.98 5.75 -3.85
N TYR A 75 5.92 6.65 -4.16
CA TYR A 75 7.05 6.36 -5.03
C TYR A 75 8.01 5.32 -4.42
N VAL A 76 8.28 5.39 -3.11
CA VAL A 76 9.17 4.44 -2.42
C VAL A 76 8.46 3.16 -1.98
N LEU A 77 7.13 3.19 -1.89
CA LEU A 77 6.29 2.12 -1.36
C LEU A 77 6.51 0.76 -2.07
N PRO A 78 6.52 0.65 -3.42
CA PRO A 78 6.70 -0.63 -4.10
C PRO A 78 8.04 -1.28 -3.77
N ARG A 79 9.11 -0.47 -3.70
CA ARG A 79 10.45 -0.94 -3.34
C ARG A 79 10.51 -1.41 -1.89
N TRP A 80 9.93 -0.64 -0.96
CA TRP A 80 9.85 -1.07 0.44
C TRP A 80 9.09 -2.39 0.56
N LEU A 81 7.91 -2.49 -0.04
CA LEU A 81 7.07 -3.68 -0.03
C LEU A 81 7.78 -4.88 -0.65
N GLY A 82 8.42 -4.73 -1.82
CA GLY A 82 9.13 -5.80 -2.52
C GLY A 82 10.29 -6.43 -1.72
N ARG A 83 10.82 -5.71 -0.72
CA ARG A 83 11.91 -6.19 0.15
C ARG A 83 11.44 -6.95 1.39
N GLN A 84 10.14 -6.95 1.69
CA GLN A 84 9.64 -7.56 2.92
C GLN A 84 9.38 -9.06 2.71
N GLU A 85 9.97 -9.88 3.57
CA GLU A 85 9.83 -11.34 3.57
C GLU A 85 8.57 -11.83 4.30
N ARG A 86 7.75 -10.90 4.82
CA ARG A 86 6.56 -11.19 5.61
C ARG A 86 5.36 -10.43 5.07
N GLN A 87 4.17 -10.78 5.58
CA GLN A 87 2.96 -10.01 5.32
C GLN A 87 3.13 -8.57 5.79
N CYS A 88 2.68 -7.62 4.96
CA CYS A 88 2.72 -6.19 5.27
C CYS A 88 1.32 -5.59 5.37
N PHE A 89 1.22 -4.53 6.16
CA PHE A 89 0.04 -3.69 6.26
C PHE A 89 0.40 -2.25 5.85
N VAL A 90 -0.43 -1.67 4.99
CA VAL A 90 -0.34 -0.28 4.56
C VAL A 90 -1.69 0.39 4.75
N GLY A 91 -1.75 1.44 5.56
CA GLY A 91 -2.94 2.29 5.72
C GLY A 91 -2.66 3.65 5.11
N LEU A 92 -3.50 4.13 4.18
CA LEU A 92 -3.33 5.42 3.52
C LEU A 92 -4.62 6.24 3.56
N GLY A 93 -4.46 7.54 3.78
CA GLY A 93 -5.48 8.52 3.44
C GLY A 93 -5.49 8.76 1.94
N MET A 94 -6.68 8.87 1.34
CA MET A 94 -6.88 9.07 -0.08
C MET A 94 -7.82 10.26 -0.33
N ASN A 95 -7.52 11.00 -1.37
CA ASN A 95 -8.43 11.90 -2.07
C ASN A 95 -8.35 11.57 -3.57
N GLU A 96 -9.19 12.20 -4.39
CA GLU A 96 -9.21 11.96 -5.84
C GLU A 96 -7.86 12.21 -6.52
N SER A 97 -7.13 13.26 -6.12
CA SER A 97 -5.82 13.61 -6.69
C SER A 97 -4.75 12.54 -6.44
N CYS A 98 -4.93 11.69 -5.43
CA CYS A 98 -3.95 10.67 -5.05
C CYS A 98 -4.22 9.30 -5.68
N GLU A 99 -5.40 9.08 -6.25
CA GLU A 99 -5.79 7.84 -6.93
C GLU A 99 -4.74 7.33 -7.93
N PRO A 100 -4.28 8.13 -8.93
CA PRO A 100 -3.36 7.62 -9.94
C PRO A 100 -2.02 7.17 -9.35
N PHE A 101 -1.54 7.84 -8.30
CA PHE A 101 -0.30 7.46 -7.62
C PHE A 101 -0.46 6.16 -6.83
N ILE A 102 -1.62 5.94 -6.20
CA ILE A 102 -1.91 4.68 -5.49
C ILE A 102 -2.02 3.54 -6.50
N ALA A 103 -2.77 3.73 -7.59
CA ALA A 103 -2.89 2.74 -8.66
C ALA A 103 -1.53 2.37 -9.27
N ALA A 104 -0.68 3.36 -9.53
CA ALA A 104 0.67 3.15 -10.04
C ALA A 104 1.56 2.41 -9.02
N ALA A 105 1.49 2.77 -7.73
CA ALA A 105 2.24 2.08 -6.68
C ALA A 105 1.79 0.62 -6.53
N MET A 106 0.49 0.35 -6.60
CA MET A 106 -0.05 -1.02 -6.58
C MET A 106 0.49 -1.83 -7.76
N THR A 107 0.36 -1.29 -8.98
CA THR A 107 0.82 -1.97 -10.21
C THR A 107 2.33 -2.26 -10.19
N LYS A 108 3.14 -1.35 -9.64
CA LYS A 108 4.59 -1.53 -9.49
C LYS A 108 4.97 -2.48 -8.35
N THR A 109 4.04 -2.84 -7.47
CA THR A 109 4.30 -3.71 -6.33
C THR A 109 4.27 -5.17 -6.78
N HIS A 110 5.43 -5.65 -7.24
CA HIS A 110 5.64 -7.07 -7.50
C HIS A 110 6.05 -7.76 -6.20
N LYS A 111 5.10 -8.36 -5.47
CA LYS A 111 5.40 -9.04 -4.20
C LYS A 111 4.90 -10.47 -4.16
N THR A 112 5.75 -11.35 -3.65
CA THR A 112 5.41 -12.75 -3.37
C THR A 112 4.67 -12.92 -2.05
N GLN A 113 4.75 -11.95 -1.13
CA GLN A 113 4.08 -12.04 0.17
C GLN A 113 2.78 -11.24 0.21
N PRO A 114 1.81 -11.65 1.04
CA PRO A 114 0.56 -10.94 1.18
C PRO A 114 0.74 -9.46 1.57
N VAL A 115 0.02 -8.56 0.91
CA VAL A 115 -0.07 -7.15 1.30
C VAL A 115 -1.52 -6.81 1.62
N GLU A 116 -1.74 -6.27 2.80
CA GLU A 116 -3.02 -5.69 3.19
C GLU A 116 -2.95 -4.17 3.06
N CYS A 117 -3.78 -3.63 2.19
CA CYS A 117 -3.92 -2.20 1.98
C CYS A 117 -5.27 -1.72 2.53
N LEU A 118 -5.24 -0.66 3.32
CA LEU A 118 -6.41 -0.02 3.89
C LEU A 118 -6.45 1.41 3.36
N LEU A 119 -7.49 1.73 2.59
CA LEU A 119 -7.65 3.02 1.93
C LEU A 119 -8.85 3.76 2.53
N GLY A 120 -8.62 4.91 3.12
CA GLY A 120 -9.67 5.75 3.73
C GLY A 120 -9.72 7.13 3.08
N GLY A 121 -10.93 7.61 2.78
CA GLY A 121 -11.13 8.97 2.27
C GLY A 121 -10.76 10.03 3.31
N VAL A 122 -10.13 11.12 2.89
CA VAL A 122 -9.89 12.32 3.71
C VAL A 122 -10.79 13.44 3.20
N GLY A 123 -11.79 13.83 4.00
CA GLY A 123 -12.68 14.96 3.71
C GLY A 123 -14.15 14.56 3.46
N PRO A 124 -15.03 15.56 3.26
CA PRO A 124 -16.45 15.33 3.03
C PRO A 124 -16.66 14.65 1.68
N THR A 125 -16.96 13.34 1.75
CA THR A 125 -17.65 12.50 0.75
C THR A 125 -17.71 13.07 -0.67
N LEU A 126 -16.57 13.09 -1.35
CA LEU A 126 -16.55 13.03 -2.81
C LEU A 126 -16.93 11.61 -3.23
N ASP A 127 -17.49 11.48 -4.43
CA ASP A 127 -17.94 10.21 -4.98
C ASP A 127 -16.75 9.28 -5.25
N PHE A 128 -16.36 8.53 -4.23
CA PHE A 128 -15.21 7.63 -4.30
C PHE A 128 -15.48 6.40 -5.17
N VAL A 129 -16.68 6.20 -5.72
CA VAL A 129 -17.03 4.97 -6.44
C VAL A 129 -16.13 4.77 -7.65
N ASP A 130 -15.92 5.80 -8.48
CA ASP A 130 -15.07 5.68 -9.67
C ASP A 130 -13.58 5.55 -9.34
N THR A 131 -13.13 6.18 -8.25
CA THR A 131 -11.79 5.98 -7.70
C THR A 131 -11.62 4.54 -7.20
N GLN A 132 -12.59 3.99 -6.48
CA GLN A 132 -12.56 2.62 -5.99
C GLN A 132 -12.55 1.62 -7.15
N ARG A 133 -13.36 1.83 -8.20
CA ARG A 133 -13.36 1.00 -9.41
C ARG A 133 -11.98 0.96 -10.07
N ARG A 134 -11.36 2.11 -10.30
CA ARG A 134 -9.99 2.20 -10.87
C ARG A 134 -8.96 1.46 -10.01
N LEU A 135 -9.04 1.60 -8.70
CA LEU A 135 -8.15 0.89 -7.77
C LEU A 135 -8.40 -0.62 -7.73
N VAL A 136 -9.65 -1.06 -7.92
CA VAL A 136 -9.99 -2.49 -8.08
C VAL A 136 -9.40 -3.04 -9.39
N ILE A 137 -9.42 -2.27 -10.49
CA ILE A 137 -8.74 -2.67 -11.73
C ILE A 137 -7.22 -2.75 -11.50
N ALA A 138 -6.63 -1.74 -10.86
CA ALA A 138 -5.20 -1.74 -10.54
C ALA A 138 -4.82 -2.91 -9.62
N LEU A 139 -5.69 -3.29 -8.69
CA LEU A 139 -5.50 -4.47 -7.85
C LEU A 139 -5.39 -5.75 -8.69
N GLY A 140 -6.14 -5.82 -9.80
CA GLY A 140 -6.12 -6.97 -10.70
C GLY A 140 -4.81 -7.19 -11.44
N THR A 141 -3.95 -6.17 -11.50
CA THR A 141 -2.60 -6.32 -12.07
C THR A 141 -1.58 -6.85 -11.07
N THR A 142 -1.95 -6.92 -9.78
CA THR A 142 -1.06 -7.37 -8.70
C THR A 142 -1.23 -8.86 -8.42
N SER A 143 -0.33 -9.41 -7.60
CA SER A 143 -0.46 -10.75 -7.04
C SER A 143 -0.38 -10.67 -5.51
N ARG A 144 -1.27 -11.39 -4.82
CA ARG A 144 -1.33 -11.51 -3.35
C ARG A 144 -1.56 -10.19 -2.60
N MET A 145 -2.17 -9.19 -3.23
CA MET A 145 -2.61 -7.98 -2.54
C MET A 145 -4.10 -8.06 -2.21
N LYS A 146 -4.49 -7.52 -1.06
CA LYS A 146 -5.89 -7.28 -0.71
C LYS A 146 -6.09 -5.84 -0.26
N VAL A 147 -7.20 -5.25 -0.67
CA VAL A 147 -7.57 -3.86 -0.40
C VAL A 147 -8.88 -3.82 0.36
N LYS A 148 -8.94 -3.00 1.40
CA LYS A 148 -10.18 -2.63 2.09
C LYS A 148 -10.36 -1.12 2.00
N PHE A 149 -11.53 -0.71 1.51
CA PHE A 149 -11.95 0.69 1.55
C PHE A 149 -12.66 0.95 2.89
N VAL A 150 -12.29 2.03 3.58
CA VAL A 150 -12.80 2.39 4.92
C VAL A 150 -13.80 3.54 4.87
N THR A 151 -14.00 4.13 3.69
CA THR A 151 -15.16 5.00 3.48
C THR A 151 -16.43 4.19 3.72
N MET A 152 -17.41 4.76 4.42
CA MET A 152 -18.74 4.15 4.56
C MET A 152 -19.43 4.30 3.20
N PRO A 153 -19.43 3.28 2.32
CA PRO A 153 -20.16 3.39 1.07
C PRO A 153 -21.64 3.39 1.43
N ARG A 154 -22.50 3.96 0.58
CA ARG A 154 -23.92 3.62 0.71
C ARG A 154 -24.03 2.11 0.43
N PRO A 155 -24.96 1.38 1.07
CA PRO A 155 -25.07 -0.07 0.87
C PRO A 155 -25.09 -0.48 -0.62
N ASN A 156 -25.77 0.30 -1.46
CA ASN A 156 -25.82 0.06 -2.91
C ASN A 156 -24.46 0.22 -3.62
N ASP A 157 -23.61 1.13 -3.16
CA ASP A 157 -22.28 1.36 -3.75
C ASP A 157 -21.37 0.17 -3.52
N GLU A 158 -21.45 -0.44 -2.33
CA GLU A 158 -20.67 -1.62 -2.01
C GLU A 158 -21.08 -2.81 -2.89
N THR A 159 -22.37 -3.07 -3.04
CA THR A 159 -22.88 -4.13 -3.94
C THR A 159 -22.46 -3.90 -5.38
N ASN A 160 -22.58 -2.66 -5.87
CA ASN A 160 -22.15 -2.29 -7.22
C ASN A 160 -20.65 -2.49 -7.43
N LEU A 161 -19.83 -2.11 -6.45
CA LEU A 161 -18.38 -2.29 -6.50
C LEU A 161 -17.99 -3.78 -6.41
N GLN A 162 -18.71 -4.59 -5.65
CA GLN A 162 -18.53 -6.04 -5.61
C GLN A 162 -18.87 -6.71 -6.95
N ALA A 163 -20.00 -6.33 -7.56
CA ALA A 163 -20.38 -6.82 -8.88
C ALA A 163 -19.34 -6.42 -9.94
N TYR A 164 -18.87 -5.18 -9.89
CA TYR A 164 -17.79 -4.68 -10.74
C TYR A 164 -16.48 -5.47 -10.55
N ALA A 165 -16.06 -5.66 -9.30
CA ALA A 165 -14.87 -6.45 -8.98
C ALA A 165 -14.97 -7.89 -9.52
N THR A 166 -16.13 -8.52 -9.39
CA THR A 166 -16.40 -9.87 -9.90
C THR A 166 -16.30 -9.93 -11.42
N ALA A 167 -16.85 -8.95 -12.13
CA ALA A 167 -16.74 -8.85 -13.60
C ALA A 167 -15.27 -8.72 -14.05
N HIS A 168 -14.42 -8.15 -13.21
CA HIS A 168 -12.97 -8.05 -13.42
C HIS A 168 -12.16 -9.17 -12.76
N GLN A 169 -12.78 -10.30 -12.40
CA GLN A 169 -12.13 -11.49 -11.82
C GLN A 169 -11.46 -11.26 -10.45
N MET A 170 -11.84 -10.21 -9.74
CA MET A 170 -11.38 -9.97 -8.37
C MET A 170 -12.27 -10.73 -7.38
N GLN A 171 -11.68 -11.23 -6.30
CA GLN A 171 -12.45 -11.87 -5.22
C GLN A 171 -12.81 -10.84 -4.15
N TYR A 172 -14.04 -10.88 -3.65
CA TYR A 172 -14.46 -10.12 -2.48
C TYR A 172 -14.78 -11.06 -1.32
N SER A 173 -14.21 -10.81 -0.14
CA SER A 173 -14.50 -11.58 1.08
C SER A 173 -14.19 -10.76 2.33
N VAL A 174 -15.11 -10.78 3.31
CA VAL A 174 -14.93 -10.18 4.64
C VAL A 174 -14.52 -8.69 4.56
N GLY A 175 -15.10 -7.93 3.63
CA GLY A 175 -14.76 -6.51 3.44
C GLY A 175 -13.44 -6.24 2.71
N TYR A 176 -12.85 -7.23 2.06
CA TYR A 176 -11.62 -7.08 1.27
C TYR A 176 -11.84 -7.49 -0.19
N TYR A 177 -11.36 -6.65 -1.10
CA TYR A 177 -11.10 -7.00 -2.49
C TYR A 177 -9.72 -7.64 -2.58
N ARG A 178 -9.57 -8.72 -3.33
CA ARG A 178 -8.32 -9.48 -3.46
C ARG A 178 -7.93 -9.61 -4.91
N SER A 179 -6.64 -9.42 -5.18
CA SER A 179 -6.04 -9.73 -6.48
C SER A 179 -6.28 -11.20 -6.84
N PRO A 180 -6.36 -11.57 -8.13
CA PRO A 180 -6.50 -12.95 -8.55
C PRO A 180 -5.35 -13.80 -8.02
N LEU A 181 -5.64 -15.05 -7.64
CA LEU A 181 -4.59 -15.99 -7.22
C LEU A 181 -3.71 -16.42 -8.39
N ASN A 182 -4.28 -16.43 -9.59
CA ASN A 182 -3.64 -16.83 -10.85
C ASN A 182 -3.59 -15.63 -11.79
N SER A 183 -2.74 -14.64 -11.51
CA SER A 183 -2.53 -13.54 -12.46
C SER A 183 -1.94 -14.12 -13.76
N PRO A 184 -2.42 -13.74 -14.96
CA PRO A 184 -2.00 -14.32 -16.25
C PRO A 184 -0.48 -14.37 -16.46
N TRP A 185 0.26 -13.42 -15.89
CA TRP A 185 1.72 -13.37 -15.93
C TRP A 185 2.41 -14.56 -15.26
N MET A 186 1.77 -15.22 -14.28
CA MET A 186 2.30 -16.45 -13.69
C MET A 186 2.19 -17.65 -14.64
N ALA A 187 1.19 -17.68 -15.54
CA ALA A 187 1.10 -18.73 -16.56
C ALA A 187 2.21 -18.60 -17.62
N ILE A 188 2.59 -17.36 -17.98
CA ILE A 188 3.65 -17.09 -18.97
C ILE A 188 5.04 -17.43 -18.41
N ALA A 189 5.31 -17.08 -17.14
CA ALA A 189 6.58 -17.43 -16.48
C ALA A 189 6.77 -18.95 -16.30
N SER A 190 5.67 -19.70 -16.20
CA SER A 190 5.68 -21.17 -16.09
C SER A 190 5.99 -21.87 -17.41
N ALA A 191 5.63 -21.25 -18.55
CA ALA A 191 5.82 -21.85 -19.88
C ALA A 191 7.25 -21.72 -20.41
N HIS A 192 8.03 -20.76 -19.92
CA HIS A 192 9.40 -20.51 -20.39
C HIS A 192 10.50 -21.34 -19.69
N CYS A 193 10.15 -22.19 -18.72
CA CYS A 193 11.13 -22.96 -17.95
C CYS A 193 11.31 -24.43 -18.40
N THR A 194 10.74 -24.82 -19.54
CA THR A 194 10.79 -26.20 -20.06
C THR A 194 11.28 -26.25 -21.51
N TYR A 195 12.53 -25.88 -21.78
CA TYR A 195 13.32 -26.50 -22.86
C TYR A 195 14.81 -26.14 -22.75
N ILE A 196 15.63 -27.07 -22.22
CA ILE A 196 17.06 -27.11 -22.52
C ILE A 196 17.29 -28.47 -23.19
N PRO A 197 17.46 -28.52 -24.54
CA PRO A 197 17.79 -29.78 -25.19
C PRO A 197 19.22 -30.16 -24.81
N LYS A 198 19.39 -31.36 -24.24
CA LYS A 198 20.71 -31.98 -24.04
C LYS A 198 21.31 -32.28 -25.42
N ILE A 199 22.36 -31.55 -25.78
CA ILE A 199 23.23 -31.92 -26.91
C ILE A 199 24.23 -32.95 -26.37
N THR A 200 24.02 -34.22 -26.68
CA THR A 200 25.04 -35.27 -26.54
C THR A 200 26.02 -35.18 -27.70
N ARG A 201 27.31 -35.23 -27.36
CA ARG A 201 28.45 -35.27 -28.30
C ARG A 201 28.54 -36.61 -29.02
#